data_AF-A0A257LGY3-F1
#
_entry.id   AF-A0A257LGY3-F1
#
_cell.length_a   1.000
_cell.length_b   1.000
_cell.length_c   1.000
_cell.angle_alpha   90.00
_cell.angle_beta   90.00
_cell.angle_gamma   90.00
#
_symmetry.space_group_name_H-M   'P 1'
#
loop_
_entity.id
_entity.type
_entity.pdbx_description
1 polymer ?
#
loop_
_entity_poly.entity_id
_entity_poly.type
_entity_poly.pdbx_seq_one_letter_code
_entity_poly.pdbx_strand_id
1 'polypeptide(L)'
;MTLFNPARRQLLAGTAAAAGLAALPLAQAQPPSSATYERAPFEIAAETLAALGFKVREAPNARARRGHHAGTAEQRAADIHSLVADPGVHGLLAVTGGSGANRVLPLLDYAAIARTPKVIAGFSDVTALLNAVTARTGLVTFHAPVVVSEWNAFSVAEFRAVLMDAEARTLRNVADKGDNLVAKDNRISTLRPGLASGPLVGGNLAASAARNGWAGLVVDGCVRDVAELAQADVGIRALALMPLPTERRQPGLVDVPVTIQGVRVQPGDWLVADADGIVVLAAAPSA
;
A
#
# COMPACT_ATOMS: atom_id res chain seq x y z
N MET A 1 -9.35 12.84 10.04
CA MET A 1 -9.30 11.64 9.20
C MET A 1 -10.67 10.97 9.26
N THR A 2 -11.47 11.08 8.20
CA THR A 2 -12.85 10.56 8.20
C THR A 2 -12.85 9.14 7.66
N LEU A 3 -12.55 8.17 8.53
CA LEU A 3 -12.91 6.78 8.28
C LEU A 3 -14.44 6.65 8.35
N PHE A 4 -15.00 5.57 7.76
CA PHE A 4 -16.44 5.41 7.60
C PHE A 4 -17.15 5.54 8.95
N ASN A 5 -17.93 6.62 9.11
CA ASN A 5 -18.44 7.01 10.42
C ASN A 5 -19.82 6.37 10.68
N PRO A 6 -19.94 5.37 11.57
CA PRO A 6 -21.22 4.70 11.86
C PRO A 6 -22.21 5.59 12.62
N ALA A 7 -21.78 6.72 13.20
CA ALA A 7 -22.61 7.60 14.01
C ALA A 7 -23.52 8.56 13.20
N ARG A 8 -23.48 8.54 11.86
CA ARG A 8 -24.38 9.34 10.98
C ARG A 8 -25.64 8.58 10.53
N ARG A 9 -26.23 7.75 11.40
CA ARG A 9 -27.52 7.08 11.15
C ARG A 9 -28.71 7.95 11.58
N GLN A 10 -29.09 8.97 10.78
CA GLN A 10 -30.48 9.46 10.58
C GLN A 10 -30.52 10.76 9.74
N LEU A 11 -31.64 10.98 9.03
CA LEU A 11 -31.93 12.05 8.04
C LEU A 11 -31.05 12.00 6.76
N LEU A 12 -31.58 11.80 5.54
CA LEU A 12 -32.95 11.70 5.04
C LEU A 12 -33.08 10.51 4.07
N ALA A 13 -34.26 9.88 4.01
CA ALA A 13 -34.58 8.89 2.99
C ALA A 13 -35.09 9.58 1.71
N GLY A 14 -34.51 9.22 0.56
CA GLY A 14 -34.85 9.76 -0.76
C GLY A 14 -34.75 8.70 -1.86
N THR A 15 -35.84 7.96 -2.03
CA THR A 15 -36.23 7.11 -3.19
C THR A 15 -35.18 6.55 -4.18
N ALA A 16 -35.05 5.21 -4.12
CA ALA A 16 -35.16 4.27 -5.25
C ALA A 16 -33.98 3.99 -6.24
N ALA A 17 -34.07 2.78 -6.84
CA ALA A 17 -33.37 2.24 -8.02
C ALA A 17 -31.90 1.71 -7.89
N ALA A 18 -31.82 0.42 -7.55
CA ALA A 18 -31.03 -0.68 -8.16
C ALA A 18 -29.61 -0.48 -8.77
N ALA A 19 -28.69 -1.37 -8.32
CA ALA A 19 -27.51 -1.96 -8.99
C ALA A 19 -26.32 -1.05 -9.45
N GLY A 20 -25.04 -1.45 -9.29
CA GLY A 20 -24.51 -2.72 -8.73
C GLY A 20 -22.96 -2.81 -8.72
N LEU A 21 -22.42 -3.98 -8.29
CA LEU A 21 -21.07 -4.22 -7.67
C LEU A 21 -20.95 -3.59 -6.23
N ALA A 22 -19.79 -3.57 -5.50
CA ALA A 22 -19.64 -3.02 -4.11
C ALA A 22 -18.53 -1.97 -3.53
N ALA A 23 -18.89 -0.71 -3.13
CA ALA A 23 -18.25 0.36 -2.28
C ALA A 23 -19.02 0.84 -0.97
N LEU A 24 -18.77 1.95 -0.24
CA LEU A 24 -19.57 2.26 0.98
C LEU A 24 -20.58 3.44 0.97
N PRO A 25 -20.28 4.62 0.42
CA PRO A 25 -20.72 4.87 -0.97
C PRO A 25 -19.59 4.76 -2.01
N LEU A 26 -19.95 4.79 -3.30
CA LEU A 26 -19.30 4.21 -4.51
C LEU A 26 -17.73 4.14 -4.57
N ALA A 27 -17.18 3.19 -5.35
CA ALA A 27 -15.76 2.82 -5.37
C ALA A 27 -15.56 1.88 -6.54
N GLN A 28 -14.84 2.27 -7.58
CA GLN A 28 -14.82 1.47 -8.80
C GLN A 28 -13.64 0.49 -8.89
N ALA A 29 -13.93 -0.68 -9.45
CA ALA A 29 -12.97 -1.74 -9.71
C ALA A 29 -12.16 -1.44 -10.99
N GLN A 30 -10.95 -0.87 -10.84
CA GLN A 30 -9.98 -0.72 -11.92
C GLN A 30 -8.66 -1.44 -11.55
N PRO A 31 -8.02 -2.18 -12.46
CA PRO A 31 -6.63 -2.55 -12.30
C PRO A 31 -5.74 -1.33 -12.57
N PRO A 32 -4.91 -0.87 -11.62
CA PRO A 32 -3.91 0.15 -11.90
C PRO A 32 -2.75 -0.43 -12.74
N SER A 33 -2.78 -1.72 -13.10
CA SER A 33 -1.63 -2.44 -13.63
C SER A 33 -1.98 -3.46 -14.72
N SER A 34 -2.25 -4.73 -14.39
CA SER A 34 -2.55 -5.78 -15.36
C SER A 34 -4.04 -5.89 -15.69
N ALA A 35 -4.37 -6.23 -16.94
CA ALA A 35 -5.73 -6.60 -17.32
C ALA A 35 -6.13 -7.93 -16.67
N THR A 36 -7.36 -8.04 -16.19
CA THR A 36 -7.96 -9.33 -15.82
C THR A 36 -8.36 -10.06 -17.11
N TYR A 37 -7.80 -11.25 -17.33
CA TYR A 37 -7.92 -11.95 -18.63
C TYR A 37 -9.27 -12.65 -18.86
N GLU A 38 -9.97 -13.01 -17.78
CA GLU A 38 -11.25 -13.73 -17.82
C GLU A 38 -12.37 -12.90 -17.19
N ARG A 39 -13.62 -13.11 -17.61
CA ARG A 39 -14.80 -12.38 -17.09
C ARG A 39 -15.17 -12.83 -15.68
N ALA A 40 -15.17 -14.13 -15.41
CA ALA A 40 -15.62 -14.69 -14.15
C ALA A 40 -14.85 -14.16 -12.91
N PRO A 41 -13.50 -14.02 -12.93
CA PRO A 41 -12.78 -13.41 -11.81
C PRO A 41 -13.17 -11.95 -11.52
N PHE A 42 -13.65 -11.19 -12.51
CA PHE A 42 -14.12 -9.81 -12.32
C PHE A 42 -15.54 -9.76 -11.72
N GLU A 43 -16.40 -10.69 -12.12
CA GLU A 43 -17.76 -10.84 -11.59
C GLU A 43 -17.73 -11.35 -10.13
N ILE A 44 -16.94 -12.37 -9.84
CA ILE A 44 -16.68 -12.88 -8.47
C ILE A 44 -16.08 -11.77 -7.57
N ALA A 45 -15.16 -10.96 -8.10
CA ALA A 45 -14.60 -9.81 -7.40
C ALA A 45 -15.67 -8.78 -7.01
N ALA A 46 -16.62 -8.49 -7.91
CA ALA A 46 -17.74 -7.60 -7.65
C ALA A 46 -18.70 -8.12 -6.58
N GLU A 47 -19.05 -9.41 -6.66
CA GLU A 47 -19.93 -10.12 -5.72
C GLU A 47 -19.30 -10.23 -4.34
N THR A 48 -18.00 -10.50 -4.25
CA THR A 48 -17.27 -10.64 -2.99
C THR A 48 -17.28 -9.33 -2.19
N LEU A 49 -17.00 -8.20 -2.84
CA LEU A 49 -17.16 -6.90 -2.17
C LEU A 49 -18.64 -6.66 -1.79
N ALA A 50 -19.61 -7.17 -2.56
CA ALA A 50 -21.04 -6.96 -2.27
C ALA A 50 -21.46 -7.69 -1.01
N ALA A 51 -20.96 -8.91 -0.82
CA ALA A 51 -21.07 -9.66 0.41
C ALA A 51 -20.39 -8.97 1.61
N LEU A 52 -19.36 -8.13 1.40
CA LEU A 52 -18.79 -7.29 2.45
C LEU A 52 -19.69 -6.11 2.87
N GLY A 53 -20.78 -5.83 2.14
CA GLY A 53 -21.79 -4.83 2.50
C GLY A 53 -21.70 -3.51 1.72
N PHE A 54 -21.13 -3.56 0.51
CA PHE A 54 -20.70 -2.38 -0.24
C PHE A 54 -21.59 -2.13 -1.58
N LYS A 55 -21.52 -1.01 -2.36
CA LYS A 55 -22.05 -0.66 -3.75
C LYS A 55 -21.06 0.01 -4.83
N VAL A 56 -20.35 -0.68 -5.78
CA VAL A 56 -19.05 -0.28 -6.49
C VAL A 56 -19.21 0.70 -7.64
N ARG A 57 -19.90 0.31 -8.73
CA ARG A 57 -19.77 0.85 -10.11
C ARG A 57 -18.42 0.52 -10.80
N GLU A 58 -18.35 0.34 -12.11
CA GLU A 58 -17.06 0.13 -12.81
C GLU A 58 -16.43 1.41 -13.32
N ALA A 59 -15.10 1.46 -13.41
CA ALA A 59 -14.39 2.60 -14.00
C ALA A 59 -14.52 2.55 -15.53
N PRO A 60 -14.59 3.69 -16.24
CA PRO A 60 -14.85 3.71 -17.68
C PRO A 60 -13.92 2.81 -18.51
N ASN A 61 -12.67 2.67 -18.11
CA ASN A 61 -11.67 1.83 -18.78
C ASN A 61 -11.31 0.56 -17.98
N ALA A 62 -12.09 0.16 -16.96
CA ALA A 62 -11.85 -1.02 -16.13
C ALA A 62 -11.67 -2.33 -16.92
N ARG A 63 -12.41 -2.47 -18.03
CA ARG A 63 -12.35 -3.62 -18.96
C ARG A 63 -11.53 -3.33 -20.23
N ALA A 64 -10.89 -2.16 -20.34
CA ALA A 64 -10.03 -1.82 -21.47
C ALA A 64 -8.76 -2.68 -21.46
N ARG A 65 -8.13 -2.88 -22.62
CA ARG A 65 -6.94 -3.72 -22.74
C ARG A 65 -5.91 -3.13 -23.70
N ARG A 66 -4.65 -3.07 -23.27
CA ARG A 66 -3.48 -2.78 -24.11
C ARG A 66 -2.35 -3.76 -23.75
N GLY A 67 -2.25 -4.84 -24.51
CA GLY A 67 -1.35 -5.96 -24.21
C GLY A 67 -1.75 -6.65 -22.91
N HIS A 68 -0.86 -6.62 -21.91
CA HIS A 68 -1.12 -7.12 -20.56
C HIS A 68 -1.70 -6.06 -19.61
N HIS A 69 -1.84 -4.80 -20.01
CA HIS A 69 -2.38 -3.72 -19.16
C HIS A 69 -3.88 -3.49 -19.35
N ALA A 70 -4.54 -3.01 -18.30
CA ALA A 70 -5.92 -2.55 -18.31
C ALA A 70 -6.06 -1.17 -19.01
N GLY A 71 -5.87 -1.15 -20.33
CA GLY A 71 -5.83 0.08 -21.13
C GLY A 71 -4.47 0.80 -21.12
N THR A 72 -4.44 2.04 -21.62
CA THR A 72 -3.23 2.88 -21.64
C THR A 72 -2.88 3.44 -20.25
N ALA A 73 -1.79 4.20 -20.10
CA ALA A 73 -1.51 4.91 -18.86
C ALA A 73 -2.49 6.08 -18.64
N GLU A 74 -2.85 6.75 -19.73
CA GLU A 74 -3.76 7.90 -19.77
C GLU A 74 -5.19 7.47 -19.42
N GLN A 75 -5.68 6.36 -19.99
CA GLN A 75 -6.96 5.76 -19.61
C GLN A 75 -7.01 5.42 -18.12
N ARG A 76 -5.96 4.77 -17.60
CA ARG A 76 -5.89 4.37 -16.19
C ARG A 76 -5.76 5.56 -15.23
N ALA A 77 -5.13 6.66 -15.65
CA ALA A 77 -5.07 7.89 -14.88
C ALA A 77 -6.39 8.66 -14.91
N ALA A 78 -7.05 8.74 -16.08
CA ALA A 78 -8.36 9.37 -16.24
C ALA A 78 -9.45 8.67 -15.42
N ASP A 79 -9.45 7.34 -15.35
CA ASP A 79 -10.32 6.57 -14.46
C ASP A 79 -10.11 6.98 -13.00
N ILE A 80 -8.85 6.99 -12.50
CA ILE A 80 -8.51 7.46 -11.15
C ILE A 80 -8.99 8.90 -10.92
N HIS A 81 -8.83 9.81 -11.88
CA HIS A 81 -9.30 11.19 -11.75
C HIS A 81 -10.84 11.27 -11.67
N SER A 82 -11.56 10.53 -12.50
CA SER A 82 -13.02 10.49 -12.49
C SER A 82 -13.56 9.98 -11.15
N LEU A 83 -12.91 8.95 -10.60
CA LEU A 83 -13.16 8.40 -9.28
C LEU A 83 -12.91 9.39 -8.16
N VAL A 84 -11.80 10.12 -8.23
CA VAL A 84 -11.39 11.11 -7.23
C VAL A 84 -12.30 12.35 -7.26
N ALA A 85 -12.82 12.72 -8.43
CA ALA A 85 -13.73 13.84 -8.60
C ALA A 85 -15.18 13.53 -8.15
N ASP A 86 -15.63 12.28 -8.23
CA ASP A 86 -17.00 11.91 -7.88
C ASP A 86 -17.26 12.01 -6.35
N PRO A 87 -18.20 12.86 -5.88
CA PRO A 87 -18.53 12.99 -4.46
C PRO A 87 -19.28 11.78 -3.90
N GLY A 88 -19.91 10.97 -4.75
CA GLY A 88 -20.49 9.69 -4.38
C GLY A 88 -19.43 8.63 -4.07
N VAL A 89 -18.17 8.81 -4.51
CA VAL A 89 -17.11 7.81 -4.31
C VAL A 89 -16.36 8.03 -3.00
N HIS A 90 -16.17 6.99 -2.19
CA HIS A 90 -15.51 7.11 -0.88
C HIS A 90 -14.19 6.34 -0.76
N GLY A 91 -13.95 5.38 -1.66
CA GLY A 91 -12.70 4.63 -1.71
C GLY A 91 -12.36 4.13 -3.11
N LEU A 92 -11.10 3.76 -3.31
CA LEU A 92 -10.56 3.11 -4.49
C LEU A 92 -9.83 1.85 -4.01
N LEU A 93 -10.28 0.67 -4.47
CA LEU A 93 -9.67 -0.61 -4.16
C LEU A 93 -9.17 -1.22 -5.47
N ALA A 94 -7.86 -1.46 -5.57
CA ALA A 94 -7.27 -1.99 -6.79
C ALA A 94 -7.74 -3.44 -7.05
N VAL A 95 -8.15 -3.72 -8.29
CA VAL A 95 -8.66 -5.05 -8.67
C VAL A 95 -7.59 -6.13 -8.57
N THR A 96 -6.40 -5.83 -9.09
CA THR A 96 -5.24 -6.73 -9.15
C THR A 96 -3.94 -5.94 -9.22
N GLY A 97 -2.81 -6.62 -8.99
CA GLY A 97 -1.45 -6.10 -9.16
C GLY A 97 -0.93 -6.22 -10.61
N GLY A 98 0.38 -6.43 -10.76
CA GLY A 98 1.02 -6.61 -12.07
C GLY A 98 2.42 -5.99 -12.17
N SER A 99 2.64 -5.15 -13.20
CA SER A 99 3.92 -4.49 -13.52
C SER A 99 3.73 -3.17 -14.29
N GLY A 100 2.86 -2.27 -13.83
CA GLY A 100 2.46 -1.08 -14.59
C GLY A 100 1.84 0.08 -13.83
N ALA A 101 1.62 -0.01 -12.52
CA ALA A 101 1.06 1.07 -11.70
C ALA A 101 1.98 2.30 -11.64
N ASN A 102 3.30 2.10 -11.73
CA ASN A 102 4.26 3.19 -11.83
C ASN A 102 4.04 4.11 -13.06
N ARG A 103 3.45 3.59 -14.15
CA ARG A 103 3.24 4.35 -15.39
C ARG A 103 2.13 5.39 -15.32
N VAL A 104 1.21 5.30 -14.36
CA VAL A 104 0.19 6.35 -14.19
C VAL A 104 0.72 7.53 -13.37
N LEU A 105 1.78 7.34 -12.58
CA LEU A 105 2.24 8.33 -11.58
C LEU A 105 2.57 9.73 -12.14
N PRO A 106 3.18 9.89 -13.33
CA PRO A 106 3.44 11.21 -13.91
C PRO A 106 2.16 11.91 -14.39
N LEU A 107 1.07 11.16 -14.57
CA LEU A 107 -0.20 11.62 -15.13
C LEU A 107 -1.23 11.98 -14.04
N LEU A 108 -0.92 11.77 -12.76
CA LEU A 108 -1.86 11.99 -11.66
C LEU A 108 -1.90 13.46 -11.21
N ASP A 109 -3.10 14.02 -11.11
CA ASP A 109 -3.33 15.26 -10.37
C ASP A 109 -3.36 14.98 -8.86
N TYR A 110 -2.17 15.00 -8.26
CA TYR A 110 -1.99 14.86 -6.82
C TYR A 110 -2.68 15.98 -6.02
N ALA A 111 -2.89 17.18 -6.59
CA ALA A 111 -3.57 18.27 -5.90
C ALA A 111 -5.08 18.04 -5.84
N ALA A 112 -5.68 17.46 -6.89
CA ALA A 112 -7.06 16.97 -6.83
C ALA A 112 -7.21 15.84 -5.80
N ILE A 113 -6.31 14.85 -5.82
CA ILE A 113 -6.31 13.73 -4.84
C ILE A 113 -6.21 14.24 -3.40
N ALA A 114 -5.34 15.23 -3.14
CA ALA A 114 -5.20 15.84 -1.81
C ALA A 114 -6.45 16.65 -1.39
N ARG A 115 -7.11 17.32 -2.34
CA ARG A 115 -8.30 18.15 -2.12
C ARG A 115 -9.57 17.32 -1.88
N THR A 116 -9.69 16.15 -2.48
CA THR A 116 -10.81 15.22 -2.29
C THR A 116 -10.32 13.86 -1.77
N PRO A 117 -9.84 13.80 -0.52
CA PRO A 117 -9.22 12.60 0.04
C PRO A 117 -10.22 11.45 0.13
N LYS A 118 -9.82 10.28 -0.36
CA LYS A 118 -10.57 9.02 -0.35
C LYS A 118 -9.69 7.90 0.18
N VAL A 119 -10.29 6.81 0.65
CA VAL A 119 -9.52 5.59 0.97
C VAL A 119 -8.87 5.08 -0.32
N ILE A 120 -7.57 4.82 -0.35
CA ILE A 120 -6.89 4.20 -1.49
C ILE A 120 -6.15 2.97 -0.98
N ALA A 121 -6.49 1.80 -1.55
CA ALA A 121 -6.07 0.51 -1.02
C ALA A 121 -5.66 -0.51 -2.11
N GLY A 122 -4.71 -1.38 -1.77
CA GLY A 122 -4.28 -2.51 -2.61
C GLY A 122 -2.94 -3.10 -2.20
N PHE A 123 -2.44 -4.08 -2.97
CA PHE A 123 -1.22 -4.85 -2.69
C PHE A 123 -0.40 -5.07 -3.99
N SER A 124 0.83 -5.61 -3.86
CA SER A 124 1.76 -5.89 -4.96
C SER A 124 2.16 -4.59 -5.68
N ASP A 125 2.20 -4.57 -7.02
CA ASP A 125 2.58 -3.41 -7.85
C ASP A 125 1.82 -2.10 -7.53
N VAL A 126 0.59 -2.22 -7.00
CA VAL A 126 -0.21 -1.08 -6.50
C VAL A 126 0.55 -0.26 -5.45
N THR A 127 1.48 -0.88 -4.71
CA THR A 127 2.36 -0.21 -3.73
C THR A 127 3.09 1.01 -4.29
N ALA A 128 3.43 1.03 -5.58
CA ALA A 128 4.01 2.22 -6.23
C ALA A 128 3.05 3.41 -6.21
N LEU A 129 1.76 3.17 -6.50
CA LEU A 129 0.68 4.17 -6.42
C LEU A 129 0.42 4.62 -4.97
N LEU A 130 0.33 3.66 -4.03
CA LEU A 130 0.12 3.96 -2.62
C LEU A 130 1.22 4.87 -2.06
N ASN A 131 2.49 4.51 -2.32
CA ASN A 131 3.65 5.29 -1.90
C ASN A 131 3.69 6.68 -2.56
N ALA A 132 3.46 6.77 -3.87
CA ALA A 132 3.47 8.04 -4.59
C ALA A 132 2.38 9.00 -4.10
N VAL A 133 1.14 8.52 -3.93
CA VAL A 133 0.06 9.35 -3.37
C VAL A 133 0.40 9.78 -1.94
N THR A 134 0.85 8.87 -1.09
CA THR A 134 1.24 9.21 0.30
C THR A 134 2.33 10.28 0.34
N ALA A 135 3.40 10.12 -0.45
CA ALA A 135 4.53 11.05 -0.48
C ALA A 135 4.18 12.42 -1.07
N ARG A 136 3.28 12.47 -2.08
CA ARG A 136 2.93 13.71 -2.80
C ARG A 136 1.74 14.47 -2.20
N THR A 137 0.95 13.84 -1.32
CA THR A 137 -0.27 14.43 -0.75
C THR A 137 -0.34 14.40 0.78
N GLY A 138 0.51 13.61 1.45
CA GLY A 138 0.39 13.32 2.88
C GLY A 138 -0.78 12.40 3.26
N LEU A 139 -1.59 11.95 2.29
CA LEU A 139 -2.74 11.08 2.52
C LEU A 139 -2.30 9.68 2.98
N VAL A 140 -2.92 9.17 4.05
CA VAL A 140 -2.74 7.78 4.49
C VAL A 140 -3.40 6.85 3.46
N THR A 141 -2.61 5.93 2.91
CA THR A 141 -3.04 4.88 1.99
C THR A 141 -2.82 3.50 2.63
N PHE A 142 -3.53 2.47 2.14
CA PHE A 142 -3.63 1.18 2.82
C PHE A 142 -3.10 0.03 1.98
N HIS A 143 -2.08 -0.64 2.50
CA HIS A 143 -1.54 -1.86 1.92
C HIS A 143 -2.44 -3.05 2.33
N ALA A 144 -3.38 -3.42 1.46
CA ALA A 144 -4.52 -4.30 1.77
C ALA A 144 -4.79 -5.29 0.61
N PRO A 145 -5.57 -6.36 0.80
CA PRO A 145 -5.93 -7.29 -0.27
C PRO A 145 -6.45 -6.55 -1.52
N VAL A 146 -6.03 -7.00 -2.70
CA VAL A 146 -6.65 -6.55 -3.97
C VAL A 146 -7.97 -7.30 -4.15
N VAL A 147 -8.87 -6.81 -5.01
CA VAL A 147 -10.21 -7.41 -5.09
C VAL A 147 -10.17 -8.89 -5.48
N VAL A 148 -9.27 -9.31 -6.36
CA VAL A 148 -9.08 -10.73 -6.75
C VAL A 148 -8.26 -11.57 -5.76
N SER A 149 -7.92 -11.04 -4.57
CA SER A 149 -7.30 -11.82 -3.50
C SER A 149 -8.27 -12.84 -2.88
N GLU A 150 -7.73 -13.77 -2.10
CA GLU A 150 -8.54 -14.67 -1.28
C GLU A 150 -9.16 -13.90 -0.09
N TRP A 151 -10.49 -13.98 0.05
CA TRP A 151 -11.26 -13.32 1.11
C TRP A 151 -11.76 -14.33 2.16
N ASN A 152 -10.82 -14.97 2.85
CA ASN A 152 -11.12 -15.85 3.98
C ASN A 152 -11.49 -15.06 5.26
N ALA A 153 -12.00 -15.76 6.28
CA ALA A 153 -12.49 -15.16 7.52
C ALA A 153 -11.47 -14.23 8.22
N PHE A 154 -10.17 -14.54 8.17
CA PHE A 154 -9.12 -13.69 8.73
C PHE A 154 -8.97 -12.38 7.94
N SER A 155 -8.79 -12.47 6.61
CA SER A 155 -8.63 -11.28 5.76
C SER A 155 -9.86 -10.36 5.80
N VAL A 156 -11.07 -10.94 5.85
CA VAL A 156 -12.33 -10.19 6.02
C VAL A 156 -12.39 -9.50 7.37
N ALA A 157 -12.02 -10.17 8.46
CA ALA A 157 -12.05 -9.59 9.80
C ALA A 157 -11.09 -8.40 9.96
N GLU A 158 -9.83 -8.55 9.53
CA GLU A 158 -8.85 -7.46 9.62
C GLU A 158 -9.18 -6.30 8.66
N PHE A 159 -9.68 -6.60 7.45
CA PHE A 159 -10.13 -5.56 6.51
C PHE A 159 -11.30 -4.75 7.07
N ARG A 160 -12.33 -5.41 7.63
CA ARG A 160 -13.44 -4.73 8.32
C ARG A 160 -12.91 -3.84 9.43
N ALA A 161 -12.17 -4.42 10.37
CA ALA A 161 -11.71 -3.74 11.55
C ALA A 161 -10.88 -2.48 11.23
N VAL A 162 -9.90 -2.57 10.31
CA VAL A 162 -9.02 -1.43 9.97
C VAL A 162 -9.70 -0.42 9.04
N LEU A 163 -10.33 -0.87 7.95
CA LEU A 163 -10.79 0.01 6.86
C LEU A 163 -12.25 0.45 6.96
N MET A 164 -13.10 -0.32 7.65
CA MET A 164 -14.51 0.03 7.84
C MET A 164 -14.77 0.59 9.24
N ASP A 165 -14.26 -0.10 10.26
CA ASP A 165 -14.61 0.15 11.67
C ASP A 165 -13.58 1.03 12.42
N ALA A 166 -12.48 1.40 11.75
CA ALA A 166 -11.43 2.30 12.26
C ALA A 166 -10.65 1.81 13.50
N GLU A 167 -10.59 0.49 13.73
CA GLU A 167 -9.89 -0.10 14.86
C GLU A 167 -8.36 0.02 14.74
N ALA A 168 -7.73 0.48 15.82
CA ALA A 168 -6.28 0.40 16.00
C ALA A 168 -5.88 -1.05 16.35
N ARG A 169 -5.68 -1.89 15.32
CA ARG A 169 -5.38 -3.32 15.48
C ARG A 169 -3.97 -3.58 15.99
N THR A 170 -3.86 -4.22 17.15
CA THR A 170 -2.59 -4.80 17.60
C THR A 170 -2.28 -6.07 16.80
N LEU A 171 -1.30 -5.99 15.90
CA LEU A 171 -0.79 -7.16 15.20
C LEU A 171 -0.06 -8.07 16.20
N ARG A 172 -0.56 -9.30 16.32
CA ARG A 172 -0.06 -10.33 17.23
C ARG A 172 0.03 -11.66 16.50
N ASN A 173 1.01 -12.48 16.88
CA ASN A 173 1.15 -13.81 16.32
C ASN A 173 -0.06 -14.65 16.75
N VAL A 174 -0.87 -15.08 15.79
CA VAL A 174 -2.04 -15.92 16.06
C VAL A 174 -1.55 -17.32 16.39
N ALA A 175 -1.74 -17.75 17.64
CA ALA A 175 -1.44 -19.11 18.08
C ALA A 175 -2.56 -20.07 17.66
N ASP A 176 -2.76 -20.23 16.35
CA ASP A 176 -3.67 -21.24 15.82
C ASP A 176 -3.02 -22.64 15.91
N LYS A 177 -3.79 -23.61 16.38
CA LYS A 177 -3.40 -25.01 16.49
C LYS A 177 -4.37 -25.95 15.76
N GLY A 178 -5.50 -25.44 15.26
CA GLY A 178 -6.65 -26.25 14.85
C GLY A 178 -7.00 -27.30 15.91
N ASP A 179 -7.23 -28.53 15.46
CA ASP A 179 -7.54 -29.67 16.33
C ASP A 179 -6.32 -30.25 17.05
N ASN A 180 -5.10 -29.76 16.80
CA ASN A 180 -3.89 -30.28 17.44
C ASN A 180 -3.79 -29.86 18.92
N LEU A 181 -3.05 -30.63 19.71
CA LEU A 181 -2.69 -30.26 21.09
C LEU A 181 -1.78 -29.01 21.16
N VAL A 182 -0.96 -28.78 20.12
CA VAL A 182 -0.05 -27.64 20.01
C VAL A 182 -0.06 -27.09 18.58
N ALA A 183 0.21 -25.79 18.43
CA ALA A 183 0.44 -25.16 17.12
C ALA A 183 1.63 -25.83 16.41
N LYS A 184 1.44 -26.28 15.17
CA LYS A 184 2.49 -26.88 14.33
C LYS A 184 2.97 -25.89 13.27
N ASP A 185 2.03 -25.20 12.64
CA ASP A 185 2.25 -24.23 11.56
C ASP A 185 2.33 -22.79 12.09
N ASN A 186 2.84 -21.86 11.28
CA ASN A 186 2.94 -20.42 11.58
C ASN A 186 3.61 -20.06 12.93
N ARG A 187 4.45 -20.95 13.46
CA ARG A 187 5.16 -20.76 14.73
C ARG A 187 6.24 -19.68 14.60
N ILE A 188 5.99 -18.52 15.21
CA ILE A 188 6.97 -17.44 15.27
C ILE A 188 7.75 -17.53 16.59
N SER A 189 9.07 -17.64 16.50
CA SER A 189 9.99 -17.65 17.64
C SER A 189 10.65 -16.29 17.84
N THR A 190 10.79 -15.87 19.10
CA THR A 190 11.55 -14.68 19.46
C THR A 190 13.04 -15.03 19.56
N LEU A 191 13.86 -14.59 18.60
CA LEU A 191 15.30 -14.86 18.59
C LEU A 191 16.06 -14.08 19.69
N ARG A 192 15.62 -12.84 19.97
CA ARG A 192 16.08 -12.02 21.11
C ARG A 192 14.87 -11.26 21.67
N PRO A 193 14.57 -11.36 22.97
CA PRO A 193 13.50 -10.58 23.58
C PRO A 193 13.90 -9.11 23.72
N GLY A 194 12.93 -8.21 23.53
CA GLY A 194 13.15 -6.77 23.63
C GLY A 194 11.96 -5.97 23.10
N LEU A 195 12.05 -4.65 23.24
CA LEU A 195 11.13 -3.71 22.61
C LEU A 195 11.91 -2.89 21.57
N ALA A 196 11.37 -2.79 20.36
CA ALA A 196 11.91 -1.94 19.31
C ALA A 196 10.83 -0.96 18.86
N SER A 197 11.23 0.31 18.67
CA SER A 197 10.38 1.35 18.10
C SER A 197 11.23 2.18 17.15
N GLY A 198 10.77 2.34 15.92
CA GLY A 198 11.48 3.07 14.89
C GLY A 198 10.76 2.98 13.54
N PRO A 199 11.22 3.73 12.52
CA PRO A 199 10.74 3.58 11.16
C PRO A 199 11.06 2.17 10.65
N LEU A 200 10.08 1.51 10.03
CA LEU A 200 10.32 0.33 9.20
C LEU A 200 9.76 0.53 7.80
N VAL A 201 10.59 0.14 6.85
CA VAL A 201 10.30 0.09 5.41
C VAL A 201 10.07 -1.37 5.04
N GLY A 202 8.94 -1.65 4.38
CA GLY A 202 8.59 -2.98 3.86
C GLY A 202 8.04 -2.91 2.43
N GLY A 203 8.03 -4.04 1.75
CA GLY A 203 7.63 -4.17 0.35
C GLY A 203 8.54 -3.44 -0.66
N ASN A 204 7.94 -3.07 -1.79
CA ASN A 204 8.54 -2.63 -3.06
C ASN A 204 9.49 -1.39 -3.01
N LEU A 205 9.92 -0.88 -1.85
CA LEU A 205 10.78 0.30 -1.76
C LEU A 205 12.19 0.04 -2.30
N ALA A 206 12.75 -1.15 -2.08
CA ALA A 206 14.03 -1.56 -2.67
C ALA A 206 13.97 -1.60 -4.20
N ALA A 207 12.94 -2.26 -4.74
CA ALA A 207 12.68 -2.24 -6.19
C ALA A 207 12.43 -0.81 -6.73
N SER A 208 11.88 0.10 -5.91
CA SER A 208 11.75 1.51 -6.28
C SER A 208 13.09 2.26 -6.26
N ALA A 209 13.95 2.01 -5.28
CA ALA A 209 15.27 2.62 -5.18
C ALA A 209 16.17 2.18 -6.35
N ALA A 210 16.20 0.89 -6.66
CA ALA A 210 16.88 0.33 -7.84
C ALA A 210 16.38 0.99 -9.14
N ARG A 211 15.05 1.05 -9.37
CA ARG A 211 14.46 1.72 -10.55
C ARG A 211 14.73 3.23 -10.63
N ASN A 212 14.97 3.88 -9.50
CA ASN A 212 15.31 5.31 -9.43
C ASN A 212 16.82 5.57 -9.53
N GLY A 213 17.66 4.54 -9.71
CA GLY A 213 19.12 4.68 -9.77
C GLY A 213 19.75 5.12 -8.45
N TRP A 214 19.12 4.83 -7.31
CA TRP A 214 19.67 5.17 -6.00
C TRP A 214 20.84 4.23 -5.67
N ALA A 215 21.96 4.78 -5.20
CA ALA A 215 23.14 4.00 -4.82
C ALA A 215 22.87 3.03 -3.65
N GLY A 216 21.95 3.40 -2.74
CA GLY A 216 21.58 2.54 -1.63
C GLY A 216 20.45 3.08 -0.74
N LEU A 217 20.02 2.26 0.21
CA LEU A 217 19.08 2.56 1.27
C LEU A 217 19.75 2.32 2.62
N VAL A 218 19.79 3.34 3.48
CA VAL A 218 20.20 3.22 4.88
C VAL A 218 18.97 3.40 5.76
N VAL A 219 18.68 2.40 6.58
CA VAL A 219 17.50 2.34 7.45
C VAL A 219 17.96 2.23 8.89
N ASP A 220 17.84 3.32 9.65
CA ASP A 220 18.05 3.33 11.11
C ASP A 220 16.83 2.70 11.82
N GLY A 221 16.68 1.38 11.60
CA GLY A 221 15.47 0.64 11.88
C GLY A 221 15.51 -0.73 11.22
N CYS A 222 14.32 -1.30 10.98
CA CYS A 222 14.20 -2.67 10.48
C CYS A 222 13.65 -2.73 9.04
N VAL A 223 13.94 -3.84 8.35
CA VAL A 223 13.40 -4.16 7.03
C VAL A 223 12.63 -5.49 7.03
N ARG A 224 11.77 -5.67 6.04
CA ARG A 224 10.91 -6.85 5.83
C ARG A 224 11.15 -7.46 4.44
N ASP A 225 10.62 -8.65 4.19
CA ASP A 225 10.52 -9.24 2.84
C ASP A 225 11.89 -9.57 2.19
N VAL A 226 12.83 -10.11 2.99
CA VAL A 226 14.24 -10.37 2.63
C VAL A 226 14.46 -11.05 1.28
N ALA A 227 13.60 -12.02 0.92
CA ALA A 227 13.70 -12.73 -0.34
C ALA A 227 13.41 -11.85 -1.58
N GLU A 228 12.59 -10.80 -1.42
CA GLU A 228 12.36 -9.75 -2.43
C GLU A 228 13.52 -8.74 -2.41
N LEU A 229 13.97 -8.32 -1.22
CA LEU A 229 15.09 -7.39 -1.07
C LEU A 229 16.39 -7.92 -1.68
N ALA A 230 16.68 -9.21 -1.51
CA ALA A 230 17.88 -9.86 -2.06
C ALA A 230 17.89 -9.97 -3.59
N GLN A 231 16.77 -9.69 -4.26
CA GLN A 231 16.66 -9.65 -5.72
C GLN A 231 16.69 -8.22 -6.28
N ALA A 232 16.69 -7.20 -5.42
CA ALA A 232 16.73 -5.80 -5.84
C ALA A 232 18.17 -5.35 -6.12
N ASP A 233 18.39 -4.72 -7.27
CA ASP A 233 19.68 -4.14 -7.67
C ASP A 233 19.91 -2.79 -6.96
N VAL A 234 20.07 -2.84 -5.63
CA VAL A 234 20.35 -1.69 -4.76
C VAL A 234 20.98 -2.15 -3.43
N GLY A 235 21.98 -1.42 -2.94
CA GLY A 235 22.55 -1.68 -1.61
C GLY A 235 21.57 -1.36 -0.48
N ILE A 236 21.42 -2.23 0.51
CA ILE A 236 20.53 -2.00 1.66
C ILE A 236 21.26 -2.28 2.97
N ARG A 237 21.25 -1.29 3.87
CA ARG A 237 21.70 -1.42 5.26
C ARG A 237 20.56 -1.12 6.21
N ALA A 238 20.34 -2.04 7.15
CA ALA A 238 19.32 -1.96 8.18
C ALA A 238 19.82 -2.64 9.46
N LEU A 239 19.25 -2.27 10.63
CA LEU A 239 19.67 -2.80 11.92
C LEU A 239 19.19 -4.24 12.17
N ALA A 240 18.01 -4.60 11.65
CA ALA A 240 17.42 -5.92 11.85
C ALA A 240 16.36 -6.26 10.79
N LEU A 241 15.96 -7.54 10.82
CA LEU A 241 14.80 -8.06 10.10
C LEU A 241 13.57 -8.01 11.02
N MET A 242 12.43 -7.54 10.50
CA MET A 242 11.18 -7.45 11.25
C MET A 242 10.02 -7.96 10.38
N PRO A 243 9.33 -9.05 10.76
CA PRO A 243 8.23 -9.62 9.99
C PRO A 243 6.91 -8.82 10.11
N LEU A 244 6.83 -7.87 11.05
CA LEU A 244 5.66 -7.01 11.27
C LEU A 244 5.72 -5.75 10.39
N PRO A 245 4.59 -5.27 9.84
CA PRO A 245 4.51 -4.02 9.08
C PRO A 245 4.51 -2.77 9.99
N THR A 246 4.72 -1.59 9.40
CA THR A 246 4.71 -0.30 10.12
C THR A 246 3.34 0.32 10.29
N GLU A 247 3.18 1.07 11.37
CA GLU A 247 2.27 2.21 11.43
C GLU A 247 2.96 3.46 10.84
N ARG A 248 2.35 4.11 9.84
CA ARG A 248 2.83 5.41 9.33
C ARG A 248 2.28 6.55 10.18
N ARG A 249 3.14 7.17 10.99
CA ARG A 249 2.75 8.25 11.91
C ARG A 249 3.03 9.66 11.39
N GLN A 250 3.96 9.82 10.44
CA GLN A 250 4.39 11.10 9.88
C GLN A 250 4.77 10.94 8.39
N PRO A 251 4.68 11.99 7.56
CA PRO A 251 5.22 11.96 6.19
C PRO A 251 6.75 11.82 6.21
N GLY A 252 7.30 11.23 5.16
CA GLY A 252 8.75 11.22 4.95
C GLY A 252 9.26 12.63 4.67
N LEU A 253 10.36 13.01 5.33
CA LEU A 253 11.04 14.29 5.10
C LEU A 253 12.20 14.09 4.12
N VAL A 254 12.49 15.12 3.33
CA VAL A 254 13.58 15.16 2.33
C VAL A 254 14.45 16.36 2.67
N ASP A 255 15.76 16.28 2.39
CA ASP A 255 16.75 17.33 2.66
C ASP A 255 16.74 17.85 4.10
N VAL A 256 16.49 16.95 5.06
CA VAL A 256 16.62 17.22 6.50
C VAL A 256 17.85 16.52 7.07
N PRO A 257 18.62 17.17 7.98
CA PRO A 257 19.64 16.48 8.75
C PRO A 257 19.02 15.37 9.61
N VAL A 258 19.65 14.20 9.64
CA VAL A 258 19.27 13.06 10.47
C VAL A 258 20.41 12.66 11.39
N THR A 259 20.10 11.95 12.46
CA THR A 259 21.11 11.33 13.33
C THR A 259 20.86 9.83 13.34
N ILE A 260 21.82 9.06 12.85
CA ILE A 260 21.79 7.60 12.74
C ILE A 260 22.83 7.04 13.69
N GLN A 261 22.41 6.27 14.70
CA GLN A 261 23.32 5.68 15.71
C GLN A 261 24.31 6.69 16.34
N GLY A 262 23.87 7.95 16.54
CA GLY A 262 24.69 9.04 17.08
C GLY A 262 25.55 9.79 16.06
N VAL A 263 25.67 9.31 14.82
CA VAL A 263 26.33 10.02 13.72
C VAL A 263 25.33 10.95 13.04
N ARG A 264 25.65 12.24 12.93
CA ARG A 264 24.83 13.21 12.20
C ARG A 264 25.17 13.16 10.71
N VAL A 265 24.13 13.07 9.88
CA VAL A 265 24.19 13.11 8.41
C VAL A 265 23.39 14.34 7.95
N GLN A 266 23.94 15.10 7.02
CA GLN A 266 23.35 16.32 6.47
C GLN A 266 23.14 16.18 4.95
N PRO A 267 22.17 16.92 4.36
CA PRO A 267 22.04 16.99 2.91
C PRO A 267 23.35 17.49 2.27
N GLY A 268 23.88 16.71 1.32
CA GLY A 268 25.19 16.95 0.70
C GLY A 268 26.33 16.07 1.23
N ASP A 269 26.17 15.43 2.39
CA ASP A 269 27.12 14.41 2.86
C ASP A 269 27.08 13.17 1.95
N TRP A 270 28.25 12.54 1.79
CA TRP A 270 28.43 11.30 1.07
C TRP A 270 28.45 10.12 2.05
N LEU A 271 27.68 9.08 1.74
CA LEU A 271 27.71 7.82 2.46
C LEU A 271 28.43 6.77 1.61
N VAL A 272 29.50 6.20 2.14
CA VAL A 272 30.24 5.09 1.54
C VAL A 272 30.00 3.85 2.40
N ALA A 273 29.56 2.75 1.80
CA ALA A 273 29.13 1.55 2.52
C ALA A 273 29.65 0.28 1.86
N ASP A 274 29.97 -0.72 2.68
CA ASP A 274 30.46 -2.04 2.26
C ASP A 274 29.85 -3.17 3.12
N ALA A 275 30.51 -4.32 3.18
CA ALA A 275 30.10 -5.49 3.95
C ALA A 275 30.33 -5.37 5.47
N ASP A 276 31.16 -4.43 5.92
CA ASP A 276 31.49 -4.21 7.34
C ASP A 276 30.75 -3.00 7.94
N GLY A 277 30.56 -1.91 7.19
CA GLY A 277 29.94 -0.70 7.74
C GLY A 277 29.52 0.39 6.75
N ILE A 278 29.39 1.60 7.29
CA ILE A 278 29.09 2.85 6.57
C ILE A 278 29.97 3.95 7.15
N VAL A 279 30.57 4.75 6.28
CA VAL A 279 31.31 5.99 6.62
C VAL A 279 30.57 7.18 6.02
N VAL A 280 30.50 8.28 6.77
CA VAL A 280 29.92 9.55 6.35
C VAL A 280 31.03 10.56 6.08
N LEU A 281 31.00 11.19 4.91
CA LEU A 281 32.00 12.15 4.45
C LEU A 281 31.31 13.49 4.13
N ALA A 282 31.87 14.61 4.59
CA ALA A 282 31.30 15.95 4.34
C ALA A 282 31.48 16.45 2.89
N ALA A 283 32.14 15.67 2.04
CA ALA A 283 32.37 15.96 0.62
C ALA A 283 32.55 14.65 -0.15
N ALA A 284 32.44 14.72 -1.48
CA ALA A 284 32.70 13.58 -2.35
C ALA A 284 34.13 13.05 -2.13
N PRO A 285 34.34 11.72 -2.01
CA PRO A 285 35.68 11.17 -1.96
C PRO A 285 36.41 11.50 -3.27
N SER A 286 37.67 11.92 -3.17
CA SER A 286 38.55 12.07 -4.32
C SER A 286 38.80 10.70 -4.95
N ALA A 287 38.61 10.60 -6.26
CA ALA A 287 38.92 9.42 -7.06
C ALA A 287 40.43 9.13 -7.14
#